data_AF-A0A8I2YPV0-F1
#
_entry.id   AF-A0A8I2YPV0-F1
#
_cell.length_a   1.000
_cell.length_b   1.000
_cell.length_c   1.000
_cell.angle_alpha   90.00
_cell.angle_beta   90.00
_cell.angle_gamma   90.00
#
_symmetry.space_group_name_H-M   'P 1'
#
loop_
_entity.id
_entity.type
_entity.pdbx_description
1 polymer ?
#
loop_
_entity_poly.entity_id
_entity_poly.type
_entity_poly.pdbx_seq_one_letter_code
_entity_poly.pdbx_strand_id
1 'polypeptide(L)'
;MALRFLLALSLLHSVWALWPIPATLSTGNTALVLSSNFYFDVAVQNAPADLHNAVQQAQYYLKNNKLGCLVISRGANDSAVLTNAKSLPSLKLTLSSGATVNPIATESVKPLGMRSEEYVLTVPADGSPATLSANSTLGLYRGLTMFGQMWYYYGGKTYTLEAPISITDVPAYLVFSRWMWHNIGLSNFPVADLQRTLDAMSWVKINIFHWHITDNQSFPLEVAQFSQLATNGAYSADETYSESNVQNLVQYAAEVRFIEIDTPGHTAIIGTTYPEYVTCMDASPWSTYANEPLAGQLRFALPEVVNFITALLSSVAKTLPSYYFSTGGDELNTNCYINDTLTQQQLKSANTTLAGALATFTNSMHSALIAEGKTPVVWEEQDLDLIRRCSCCGQLGISHRSRTSNYFYLVRMLSFFSIHPFLIPII
;
A
#
# COMPACT_ATOMS: atom_id res chain seq x y z
N MET A 1 -2.33 61.90 14.39
CA MET A 1 -1.57 60.69 14.02
C MET A 1 -1.84 59.64 15.09
N ALA A 2 -2.92 58.87 14.94
CA ALA A 2 -3.36 57.87 15.93
C ALA A 2 -3.11 56.48 15.33
N LEU A 3 -2.12 55.78 15.85
CA LEU A 3 -1.73 54.46 15.39
C LEU A 3 -2.63 53.41 16.06
N ARG A 4 -3.55 52.83 15.28
CA ARG A 4 -4.37 51.68 15.70
C ARG A 4 -3.50 50.43 15.68
N PHE A 5 -3.18 49.88 16.84
CA PHE A 5 -2.66 48.52 16.96
C PHE A 5 -3.80 47.53 16.75
N LEU A 6 -3.81 46.87 15.59
CA LEU A 6 -4.59 45.65 15.37
C LEU A 6 -3.82 44.49 16.04
N LEU A 7 -4.31 44.02 17.20
CA LEU A 7 -3.92 42.71 17.71
C LEU A 7 -4.51 41.66 16.74
N ALA A 8 -3.66 41.06 15.92
CA ALA A 8 -3.99 39.80 15.28
C ALA A 8 -4.01 38.73 16.38
N LEU A 9 -5.20 38.31 16.79
CA LEU A 9 -5.37 37.05 17.53
C LEU A 9 -4.91 35.95 16.59
N SER A 10 -3.67 35.49 16.75
CA SER A 10 -3.28 34.18 16.22
C SER A 10 -4.16 33.15 16.92
N LEU A 11 -5.15 32.62 16.21
CA LEU A 11 -5.84 31.40 16.61
C LEU A 11 -4.76 30.33 16.74
N LEU A 12 -4.33 30.06 17.98
CA LEU A 12 -3.54 28.91 18.34
C LEU A 12 -4.39 27.70 17.99
N HIS A 13 -4.21 27.19 16.77
CA HIS A 13 -4.78 25.90 16.42
C HIS A 13 -4.05 24.89 17.28
N SER A 14 -4.76 24.26 18.21
CA SER A 14 -4.27 23.09 18.93
C SER A 14 -3.73 22.12 17.88
N VAL A 15 -2.46 21.72 17.98
CA VAL A 15 -1.91 20.70 17.10
C VAL A 15 -2.36 19.36 17.67
N TRP A 16 -3.15 18.63 16.88
CA TRP A 16 -3.69 17.34 17.27
C TRP A 16 -2.67 16.26 16.95
N ALA A 17 -2.48 15.31 17.88
CA ALA A 17 -1.59 14.18 17.65
C ALA A 17 -2.23 13.05 16.82
N LEU A 18 -3.44 13.27 16.29
CA LEU A 18 -4.17 12.30 15.47
C LEU A 18 -3.62 12.28 14.04
N TRP A 19 -3.32 11.09 13.54
CA TRP A 19 -2.88 10.90 12.17
C TRP A 19 -3.37 9.57 11.55
N PRO A 20 -4.05 9.59 10.39
CA PRO A 20 -4.49 10.77 9.64
C PRO A 20 -5.55 11.58 10.41
N ILE A 21 -5.66 12.87 10.11
CA ILE A 21 -6.75 13.70 10.65
C ILE A 21 -8.08 13.17 10.09
N PRO A 22 -9.07 12.82 10.94
CA PRO A 22 -10.33 12.27 10.48
C PRO A 22 -11.15 13.28 9.66
N ALA A 23 -12.03 12.78 8.80
CA ALA A 23 -12.87 13.61 7.93
C ALA A 23 -13.73 14.62 8.71
N THR A 24 -14.30 14.21 9.84
CA THR A 24 -14.93 15.13 10.80
C THR A 24 -14.46 14.82 12.21
N LEU A 25 -14.20 15.87 12.99
CA LEU A 25 -13.71 15.80 14.35
C LEU A 25 -14.33 16.93 15.17
N SER A 26 -15.02 16.57 16.24
CA SER A 26 -15.55 17.48 17.24
C SER A 26 -15.05 17.07 18.62
N THR A 27 -14.54 18.03 19.38
CA THR A 27 -14.03 17.79 20.74
C THR A 27 -14.55 18.79 21.75
N GLY A 28 -14.41 18.43 23.02
CA GLY A 28 -14.54 19.34 24.14
C GLY A 28 -13.21 19.56 24.85
N ASN A 29 -13.30 20.05 26.08
CA ASN A 29 -12.14 20.43 26.90
C ASN A 29 -12.16 19.70 28.26
N THR A 30 -12.79 18.54 28.35
CA THR A 30 -12.94 17.78 29.61
C THR A 30 -11.89 16.68 29.67
N ALA A 31 -11.19 16.60 30.81
CA ALA A 31 -10.30 15.48 31.07
C ALA A 31 -11.07 14.19 31.35
N LEU A 32 -10.64 13.11 30.71
CA LEU A 32 -11.19 11.77 30.84
C LEU A 32 -10.05 10.77 31.00
N VAL A 33 -10.19 9.82 31.91
CA VAL A 33 -9.18 8.80 32.21
C VAL A 33 -9.74 7.42 31.87
N LEU A 34 -8.93 6.52 31.33
CA LEU A 34 -9.33 5.12 31.18
C LEU A 34 -9.41 4.45 32.56
N SER A 35 -10.49 3.70 32.79
CA SER A 35 -10.61 2.84 33.96
C SER A 35 -9.46 1.84 34.03
N SER A 36 -9.02 1.48 35.24
CA SER A 36 -8.01 0.42 35.44
C SER A 36 -8.45 -0.93 34.87
N ASN A 37 -9.76 -1.17 34.81
CA ASN A 37 -10.38 -2.36 34.25
C ASN A 37 -11.01 -2.09 32.87
N PHE A 38 -10.51 -1.09 32.12
CA PHE A 38 -11.01 -0.79 30.78
C PHE A 38 -10.98 -2.03 29.88
N TYR A 39 -12.08 -2.27 29.17
CA TYR A 39 -12.20 -3.38 28.23
C TYR A 39 -12.97 -2.97 26.97
N PHE A 40 -12.77 -3.72 25.90
CA PHE A 40 -13.54 -3.60 24.67
C PHE A 40 -14.72 -4.57 24.71
N ASP A 41 -15.93 -4.05 24.54
CA ASP A 41 -17.16 -4.84 24.42
C ASP A 41 -17.45 -5.10 22.94
N VAL A 42 -17.12 -6.31 22.46
CA VAL A 42 -17.35 -6.71 21.06
C VAL A 42 -18.80 -7.19 20.90
N ALA A 43 -19.71 -6.24 20.72
CA ALA A 43 -21.14 -6.49 20.49
C ALA A 43 -21.44 -6.78 19.02
N VAL A 44 -20.68 -7.71 18.42
CA VAL A 44 -20.86 -8.21 17.05
C VAL A 44 -21.16 -9.70 17.11
N GLN A 45 -22.35 -10.09 16.64
CA GLN A 45 -22.74 -11.50 16.63
C GLN A 45 -21.84 -12.31 15.69
N ASN A 46 -21.31 -13.44 16.17
CA ASN A 46 -20.36 -14.27 15.42
C ASN A 46 -19.14 -13.49 14.91
N ALA A 47 -18.60 -12.59 15.74
CA ALA A 47 -17.41 -11.83 15.43
C ALA A 47 -16.25 -12.74 14.94
N PRO A 48 -15.56 -12.39 13.85
CA PRO A 48 -14.48 -13.19 13.31
C PRO A 48 -13.24 -13.14 14.22
N ALA A 49 -12.39 -14.16 14.13
CA ALA A 49 -11.19 -14.28 14.96
C ALA A 49 -10.21 -13.12 14.78
N ASP A 50 -10.08 -12.60 13.56
CA ASP A 50 -9.21 -11.46 13.28
C ASP A 50 -9.68 -10.15 13.93
N LEU A 51 -11.00 -9.94 14.09
CA LEU A 51 -11.54 -8.83 14.87
C LEU A 51 -11.19 -8.97 16.36
N HIS A 52 -11.29 -10.17 16.92
CA HIS A 52 -10.87 -10.41 18.30
C HIS A 52 -9.36 -10.17 18.49
N ASN A 53 -8.53 -10.60 17.55
CA ASN A 53 -7.10 -10.35 17.57
C ASN A 53 -6.78 -8.85 17.50
N ALA A 54 -7.45 -8.11 16.62
CA ALA A 54 -7.31 -6.66 16.54
C ALA A 54 -7.68 -5.94 17.85
N VAL A 55 -8.75 -6.37 18.51
CA VAL A 55 -9.15 -5.84 19.82
C VAL A 55 -8.11 -6.16 20.90
N GLN A 56 -7.59 -7.38 20.92
CA GLN A 56 -6.52 -7.77 21.86
C GLN A 56 -5.25 -6.95 21.63
N GLN A 57 -4.89 -6.70 20.37
CA GLN A 57 -3.76 -5.87 19.99
C GLN A 57 -3.97 -4.41 20.42
N ALA A 58 -5.15 -3.83 20.18
CA ALA A 58 -5.48 -2.48 20.65
C ALA A 58 -5.40 -2.37 22.18
N GLN A 59 -5.90 -3.38 22.91
CA GLN A 59 -5.80 -3.48 24.37
C GLN A 59 -4.34 -3.56 24.83
N TYR A 60 -3.51 -4.31 24.12
CA TYR A 60 -2.07 -4.39 24.39
C TYR A 60 -1.40 -3.02 24.20
N TYR A 61 -1.68 -2.31 23.10
CA TYR A 61 -1.07 -1.00 22.83
C TYR A 61 -1.47 0.07 23.85
N LEU A 62 -2.75 0.13 24.23
CA LEU A 62 -3.22 1.07 25.26
C LEU A 62 -2.53 0.87 26.61
N LYS A 63 -2.17 -0.37 26.96
CA LYS A 63 -1.49 -0.69 28.21
C LYS A 63 0.02 -0.46 28.15
N ASN A 64 0.65 -0.73 27.01
CA ASN A 64 2.11 -0.83 26.93
C ASN A 64 2.80 0.36 26.25
N ASN A 65 2.16 1.03 25.28
CA ASN A 65 2.85 2.07 24.50
C ASN A 65 3.17 3.33 25.32
N LYS A 66 2.38 3.61 26.38
CA LYS A 66 2.61 4.72 27.33
C LYS A 66 2.99 6.03 26.65
N LEU A 67 2.21 6.43 25.63
CA LEU A 67 2.47 7.62 24.81
C LEU A 67 2.41 8.89 25.68
N GLY A 68 3.51 9.64 25.78
CA GLY A 68 3.53 10.91 26.51
C GLY A 68 3.16 12.08 25.61
N CYS A 69 2.55 13.12 26.17
CA CYS A 69 2.33 14.39 25.44
C CYS A 69 3.67 14.96 24.95
N LEU A 70 3.72 15.45 23.70
CA LEU A 70 4.89 16.08 23.09
C LEU A 70 5.05 17.54 23.56
N VAL A 71 5.07 17.74 24.88
CA VAL A 71 5.32 19.02 25.55
C VAL A 71 6.42 18.86 26.59
N ILE A 72 7.07 19.95 27.01
CA ILE A 72 8.21 19.91 27.94
C ILE A 72 7.87 19.16 29.23
N SER A 73 6.68 19.38 29.78
CA SER A 73 6.22 18.73 31.01
C SER A 73 5.81 17.27 30.84
N ARG A 74 5.69 16.78 29.59
CA ARG A 74 5.17 15.44 29.24
C ARG A 74 3.86 15.08 29.95
N GLY A 75 2.98 16.07 30.17
CA GLY A 75 1.71 15.88 30.87
C GLY A 75 1.74 16.10 32.38
N ALA A 76 2.90 16.43 32.98
CA ALA A 76 2.99 16.67 34.42
C ALA A 76 2.07 17.80 34.92
N ASN A 77 1.88 18.83 34.10
CA ASN A 77 0.99 19.96 34.42
C ASN A 77 -0.49 19.54 34.45
N ASP A 78 -0.85 18.42 33.82
CA ASP A 78 -2.24 17.96 33.72
C ASP A 78 -2.68 17.20 34.97
N SER A 79 -1.74 16.78 35.82
CA SER A 79 -1.96 15.92 37.01
C SER A 79 -3.11 16.40 37.91
N ALA A 80 -3.22 17.72 38.10
CA ALA A 80 -4.28 18.31 38.91
C ALA A 80 -5.68 18.05 38.30
N VAL A 81 -5.81 18.23 36.99
CA VAL A 81 -7.06 18.00 36.24
C VAL A 81 -7.42 16.50 36.26
N LEU A 82 -6.42 15.62 36.18
CA LEU A 82 -6.60 14.16 36.19
C LEU A 82 -7.05 13.58 37.54
N THR A 83 -7.04 14.36 38.62
CA THR A 83 -7.48 13.88 39.94
C THR A 83 -9.01 13.78 40.03
N ASN A 84 -9.71 14.70 39.36
CA ASN A 84 -11.18 14.77 39.36
C ASN A 84 -11.82 14.27 38.06
N ALA A 85 -11.00 13.83 37.09
CA ALA A 85 -11.47 13.34 35.81
C ALA A 85 -12.35 12.09 35.97
N LYS A 86 -13.40 12.00 35.17
CA LYS A 86 -14.25 10.81 35.09
C LYS A 86 -13.48 9.65 34.46
N SER A 87 -13.92 8.42 34.76
CA SER A 87 -13.30 7.21 34.22
C SER A 87 -14.17 6.59 33.14
N LEU A 88 -13.57 6.31 31.98
CA LEU A 88 -14.19 5.58 30.88
C LEU A 88 -14.09 4.06 31.13
N PRO A 89 -15.20 3.32 31.25
CA PRO A 89 -15.17 1.90 31.62
C PRO A 89 -14.93 0.96 30.44
N SER A 90 -15.43 1.30 29.24
CA SER A 90 -15.32 0.42 28.07
C SER A 90 -15.53 1.17 26.75
N LEU A 91 -15.12 0.53 25.66
CA LEU A 91 -15.51 0.88 24.29
C LEU A 91 -16.35 -0.25 23.70
N LYS A 92 -17.59 0.06 23.31
CA LYS A 92 -18.51 -0.89 22.68
C LYS A 92 -18.39 -0.84 21.17
N LEU A 93 -18.08 -1.98 20.56
CA LEU A 93 -17.98 -2.15 19.11
C LEU A 93 -19.29 -2.77 18.58
N THR A 94 -19.91 -2.12 17.59
CA THR A 94 -21.14 -2.61 16.97
C THR A 94 -21.09 -2.43 15.46
N LEU A 95 -21.68 -3.36 14.71
CA LEU A 95 -21.95 -3.13 13.29
C LEU A 95 -23.31 -2.44 13.09
N SER A 96 -23.42 -1.67 12.02
CA SER A 96 -24.70 -1.07 11.60
C SER A 96 -25.75 -2.14 11.31
N SER A 97 -27.03 -1.80 11.50
CA SER A 97 -28.15 -2.71 11.23
C SER A 97 -28.12 -3.20 9.78
N GLY A 98 -28.20 -4.52 9.58
CA GLY A 98 -28.17 -5.15 8.26
C GLY A 98 -26.77 -5.36 7.65
N ALA A 99 -25.70 -4.97 8.35
CA ALA A 99 -24.34 -5.25 7.91
C ALA A 99 -23.99 -6.74 8.00
N THR A 100 -23.31 -7.26 6.98
CA THR A 100 -22.81 -8.65 6.97
C THR A 100 -21.52 -8.75 7.76
N VAL A 101 -21.40 -9.77 8.60
CA VAL A 101 -20.18 -10.04 9.38
C VAL A 101 -19.22 -10.88 8.54
N ASN A 102 -18.11 -10.27 8.11
CA ASN A 102 -17.02 -10.96 7.41
C ASN A 102 -15.69 -10.73 8.14
N PRO A 103 -14.69 -11.61 7.99
CA PRO A 103 -13.33 -11.36 8.47
C PRO A 103 -12.78 -10.04 7.92
N ILE A 104 -12.00 -9.33 8.74
CA ILE A 104 -11.24 -8.13 8.33
C ILE A 104 -10.38 -8.46 7.11
N ALA A 105 -9.74 -9.63 7.08
CA ALA A 105 -8.93 -10.06 5.94
C ALA A 105 -9.74 -10.11 4.64
N THR A 106 -10.94 -10.69 4.67
CA THR A 106 -11.85 -10.78 3.52
C THR A 106 -12.37 -9.41 3.09
N GLU A 107 -12.80 -8.57 4.04
CA GLU A 107 -13.22 -7.19 3.77
C GLU A 107 -12.08 -6.37 3.16
N SER A 108 -10.86 -6.65 3.59
CA SER A 108 -9.70 -5.95 3.09
C SER A 108 -9.46 -6.32 1.63
N VAL A 109 -9.45 -7.58 1.22
CA VAL A 109 -9.04 -7.91 -0.16
C VAL A 109 -10.07 -7.56 -1.23
N LYS A 110 -11.30 -7.14 -0.88
CA LYS A 110 -12.32 -6.72 -1.87
C LYS A 110 -11.78 -5.70 -2.90
N PRO A 111 -12.33 -5.68 -4.14
CA PRO A 111 -11.96 -4.71 -5.15
C PRO A 111 -12.01 -3.26 -4.64
N LEU A 112 -11.10 -2.42 -5.15
CA LEU A 112 -11.05 -1.01 -4.80
C LEU A 112 -12.39 -0.32 -5.13
N GLY A 113 -12.86 0.53 -4.22
CA GLY A 113 -14.18 1.17 -4.32
C GLY A 113 -15.36 0.33 -3.82
N MET A 114 -15.20 -0.98 -3.58
CA MET A 114 -16.23 -1.83 -2.94
C MET A 114 -16.02 -2.00 -1.42
N ARG A 115 -14.96 -1.42 -0.88
CA ARG A 115 -14.57 -1.54 0.53
C ARG A 115 -15.29 -0.48 1.36
N SER A 116 -15.85 -0.89 2.49
CA SER A 116 -16.34 0.02 3.51
C SER A 116 -15.28 0.12 4.61
N GLU A 117 -14.63 1.27 4.72
CA GLU A 117 -13.64 1.59 5.77
C GLU A 117 -14.14 2.70 6.71
N GLU A 118 -15.41 3.09 6.57
CA GLU A 118 -16.02 4.16 7.35
C GLU A 118 -16.35 3.71 8.77
N TYR A 119 -16.24 4.65 9.71
CA TYR A 119 -16.59 4.40 11.11
C TYR A 119 -17.05 5.68 11.81
N VAL A 120 -17.81 5.48 12.88
CA VAL A 120 -18.25 6.53 13.79
C VAL A 120 -17.78 6.17 15.19
N LEU A 121 -17.01 7.06 15.81
CA LEU A 121 -16.45 6.90 17.14
C LEU A 121 -16.91 8.04 18.05
N THR A 122 -17.53 7.69 19.17
CA THR A 122 -18.01 8.64 20.18
C THR A 122 -17.41 8.30 21.53
N VAL A 123 -16.71 9.26 22.14
CA VAL A 123 -16.15 9.20 23.48
C VAL A 123 -16.82 10.27 24.35
N PRO A 124 -17.69 9.89 25.30
CA PRO A 124 -18.42 10.85 26.11
C PRO A 124 -17.55 11.41 27.25
N ALA A 125 -17.90 12.58 27.77
CA ALA A 125 -17.21 13.21 28.91
C ALA A 125 -17.77 12.80 30.29
N ASP A 126 -18.96 12.19 30.32
CA ASP A 126 -19.67 11.86 31.56
C ASP A 126 -19.19 10.55 32.23
N GLY A 127 -18.32 9.80 31.56
CA GLY A 127 -17.84 8.49 32.02
C GLY A 127 -18.75 7.31 31.62
N SER A 128 -19.76 7.53 30.78
CA SER A 128 -20.49 6.43 30.14
C SER A 128 -19.61 5.70 29.11
N PRO A 129 -19.94 4.46 28.71
CA PRO A 129 -19.15 3.72 27.72
C PRO A 129 -19.02 4.46 26.38
N ALA A 130 -17.83 4.42 25.78
CA ALA A 130 -17.61 4.91 24.44
C ALA A 130 -18.24 3.94 23.42
N THR A 131 -18.55 4.43 22.22
CA THR A 131 -19.15 3.62 21.16
C THR A 131 -18.37 3.76 19.86
N LEU A 132 -18.09 2.63 19.21
CA LEU A 132 -17.52 2.53 17.88
C LEU A 132 -18.46 1.73 16.99
N SER A 133 -18.98 2.36 15.94
CA SER A 133 -19.85 1.71 14.97
C SER A 133 -19.32 1.84 13.54
N ALA A 134 -19.50 0.78 12.74
CA ALA A 134 -19.11 0.77 11.33
C ALA A 134 -20.00 -0.15 10.50
N ASN A 135 -19.93 0.00 9.17
CA ASN A 135 -20.65 -0.87 8.22
C ASN A 135 -19.90 -2.17 7.89
N SER A 136 -18.66 -2.32 8.35
CA SER A 136 -17.84 -3.51 8.16
C SER A 136 -16.89 -3.72 9.33
N THR A 137 -16.35 -4.93 9.47
CA THR A 137 -15.29 -5.23 10.46
C THR A 137 -13.99 -4.48 10.16
N LEU A 138 -13.72 -4.17 8.88
CA LEU A 138 -12.58 -3.33 8.49
C LEU A 138 -12.74 -1.88 8.98
N GLY A 139 -13.95 -1.30 8.91
CA GLY A 139 -14.23 0.01 9.50
C GLY A 139 -14.05 0.02 11.01
N LEU A 140 -14.49 -1.04 11.71
CA LEU A 140 -14.22 -1.20 13.14
C LEU A 140 -12.71 -1.24 13.42
N TYR A 141 -11.93 -1.95 12.61
CA TYR A 141 -10.47 -1.96 12.72
C TYR A 141 -9.86 -0.55 12.57
N ARG A 142 -10.29 0.24 11.57
CA ARG A 142 -9.86 1.63 11.42
C ARG A 142 -10.22 2.49 12.63
N GLY A 143 -11.41 2.32 13.19
CA GLY A 143 -11.83 3.02 14.40
C GLY A 143 -11.02 2.62 15.64
N LEU A 144 -10.63 1.35 15.78
CA LEU A 144 -9.74 0.90 16.86
C LEU A 144 -8.37 1.57 16.78
N THR A 145 -7.78 1.67 15.59
CA THR A 145 -6.52 2.40 15.41
C THR A 145 -6.65 3.87 15.79
N MET A 146 -7.76 4.52 15.42
CA MET A 146 -8.04 5.91 15.77
C MET A 146 -8.21 6.09 17.28
N PHE A 147 -8.98 5.22 17.94
CA PHE A 147 -9.17 5.26 19.39
C PHE A 147 -7.84 5.16 20.13
N GLY A 148 -6.90 4.33 19.67
CA GLY A 148 -5.59 4.18 20.28
C GLY A 148 -4.73 5.46 20.29
N GLN A 149 -4.90 6.34 19.30
CA GLN A 149 -4.10 7.57 19.15
C GLN A 149 -4.55 8.72 20.08
N MET A 150 -5.73 8.62 20.68
CA MET A 150 -6.34 9.69 21.48
C MET A 150 -5.81 9.78 22.92
N TRP A 151 -4.97 8.84 23.32
CA TRP A 151 -4.62 8.63 24.72
C TRP A 151 -3.17 8.94 25.01
N TYR A 152 -2.96 9.72 26.05
CA TYR A 152 -1.67 9.99 26.65
C TYR A 152 -1.50 9.22 27.96
N TYR A 153 -0.27 9.05 28.40
CA TYR A 153 0.07 8.37 29.64
C TYR A 153 0.90 9.28 30.54
N TYR A 154 0.42 9.47 31.77
CA TYR A 154 1.18 10.15 32.81
C TYR A 154 0.79 9.61 34.19
N GLY A 155 1.80 9.39 35.06
CA GLY A 155 1.57 9.06 36.48
C GLY A 155 0.71 7.81 36.72
N GLY A 156 0.83 6.78 35.88
CA GLY A 156 0.03 5.56 36.00
C GLY A 156 -1.39 5.65 35.43
N LYS A 157 -1.77 6.79 34.83
CA LYS A 157 -3.08 7.01 34.22
C LYS A 157 -2.94 7.18 32.71
N THR A 158 -3.83 6.53 31.97
CA THR A 158 -4.03 6.76 30.54
C THR A 158 -5.21 7.71 30.37
N TYR A 159 -5.02 8.85 29.70
CA TYR A 159 -5.98 9.96 29.72
C TYR A 159 -6.05 10.72 28.39
N THR A 160 -7.12 11.48 28.24
CA THR A 160 -7.30 12.51 27.20
C THR A 160 -7.84 13.79 27.83
N LEU A 161 -7.58 14.94 27.20
CA LEU A 161 -8.09 16.25 27.64
C LEU A 161 -9.24 16.77 26.76
N GLU A 162 -9.57 16.03 25.71
CA GLU A 162 -10.39 16.52 24.59
C GLU A 162 -11.83 15.97 24.61
N ALA A 163 -12.27 15.38 25.72
CA ALA A 163 -13.62 14.83 25.82
C ALA A 163 -14.69 15.94 25.94
N PRO A 164 -15.92 15.74 25.40
CA PRO A 164 -16.34 14.60 24.58
C PRO A 164 -15.74 14.64 23.17
N ILE A 165 -15.41 13.49 22.60
CA ILE A 165 -14.86 13.35 21.24
C ILE A 165 -15.93 12.70 20.36
N SER A 166 -16.19 13.27 19.19
CA SER A 166 -17.06 12.68 18.17
C SER A 166 -16.34 12.72 16.82
N ILE A 167 -16.21 11.55 16.20
CA ILE A 167 -15.56 11.35 14.91
C ILE A 167 -16.49 10.58 13.99
N THR A 168 -16.68 11.09 12.79
CA THR A 168 -17.17 10.34 11.64
C THR A 168 -16.09 10.41 10.58
N ASP A 169 -15.52 9.27 10.23
CA ASP A 169 -14.37 9.19 9.35
C ASP A 169 -14.60 8.22 8.21
N VAL A 170 -14.08 8.59 7.05
CA VAL A 170 -14.12 7.83 5.80
C VAL A 170 -12.90 8.24 4.99
N PRO A 171 -12.19 7.30 4.36
CA PRO A 171 -11.07 7.66 3.49
C PRO A 171 -11.53 8.56 2.34
N ALA A 172 -10.93 9.74 2.21
CA ALA A 172 -11.24 10.71 1.15
C ALA A 172 -11.10 10.12 -0.27
N TYR A 173 -10.17 9.18 -0.41
CA TYR A 173 -9.92 8.48 -1.65
C TYR A 173 -10.05 6.97 -1.42
N LEU A 174 -11.06 6.38 -2.08
CA LEU A 174 -11.38 4.96 -2.03
C LEU A 174 -10.46 4.10 -2.92
N VAL A 175 -9.66 4.75 -3.79
CA VAL A 175 -8.84 4.11 -4.83
C VAL A 175 -7.43 4.73 -4.82
N PHE A 176 -6.39 3.88 -4.77
CA PHE A 176 -4.95 4.17 -4.97
C PHE A 176 -4.25 5.30 -4.18
N SER A 177 -4.88 5.90 -3.17
CA SER A 177 -4.30 7.06 -2.46
C SER A 177 -3.34 6.72 -1.31
N ARG A 178 -3.41 5.49 -0.78
CA ARG A 178 -2.66 5.07 0.42
C ARG A 178 -1.89 3.81 0.14
N TRP A 179 -0.92 3.97 -0.73
CA TRP A 179 0.01 2.97 -1.19
C TRP A 179 1.41 3.22 -0.63
N MET A 180 2.10 2.13 -0.36
CA MET A 180 3.54 2.13 -0.16
C MET A 180 4.13 1.15 -1.17
N TRP A 181 5.02 1.66 -2.01
CA TRP A 181 5.83 0.85 -2.91
C TRP A 181 7.13 0.49 -2.21
N HIS A 182 7.50 -0.77 -2.26
CA HIS A 182 8.73 -1.26 -1.67
C HIS A 182 9.46 -2.12 -2.70
N ASN A 183 10.58 -1.60 -3.20
CA ASN A 183 11.45 -2.29 -4.15
C ASN A 183 12.46 -3.14 -3.38
N ILE A 184 12.28 -4.45 -3.47
CA ILE A 184 13.18 -5.44 -2.90
C ILE A 184 14.11 -6.04 -3.97
N GLY A 185 13.84 -5.83 -5.26
CA GLY A 185 14.75 -6.22 -6.34
C GLY A 185 16.12 -5.57 -6.21
N LEU A 186 16.18 -4.35 -5.66
CA LEU A 186 17.42 -3.60 -5.41
C LEU A 186 18.15 -3.98 -4.10
N SER A 187 17.45 -4.54 -3.10
CA SER A 187 18.01 -4.93 -1.80
C SER A 187 17.06 -5.86 -1.05
N ASN A 188 17.58 -6.92 -0.43
CA ASN A 188 16.75 -7.86 0.34
C ASN A 188 16.36 -7.31 1.73
N PHE A 189 15.10 -7.54 2.14
CA PHE A 189 14.60 -7.18 3.46
C PHE A 189 14.09 -8.40 4.24
N PRO A 190 14.52 -8.63 5.49
CA PRO A 190 13.98 -9.73 6.30
C PRO A 190 12.46 -9.64 6.48
N VAL A 191 11.78 -10.79 6.53
CA VAL A 191 10.31 -10.86 6.69
C VAL A 191 9.82 -10.09 7.92
N ALA A 192 10.58 -10.10 9.02
CA ALA A 192 10.24 -9.36 10.24
C ALA A 192 10.22 -7.84 10.03
N ASP A 193 11.09 -7.32 9.15
CA ASP A 193 11.15 -5.90 8.82
C ASP A 193 9.97 -5.48 7.93
N LEU A 194 9.54 -6.37 7.03
CA LEU A 194 8.32 -6.20 6.24
C LEU A 194 7.09 -6.18 7.16
N GLN A 195 6.98 -7.10 8.12
CA GLN A 195 5.91 -7.11 9.13
C GLN A 195 5.89 -5.82 9.95
N ARG A 196 7.04 -5.34 10.41
CA ARG A 196 7.16 -4.07 11.14
C ARG A 196 6.68 -2.88 10.29
N THR A 197 6.94 -2.92 8.98
CA THR A 197 6.50 -1.87 8.07
C THR A 197 4.98 -1.91 7.85
N LEU A 198 4.40 -3.11 7.71
CA LEU A 198 2.96 -3.33 7.63
C LEU A 198 2.24 -2.86 8.92
N ASP A 199 2.84 -3.08 10.09
CA ASP A 199 2.32 -2.53 11.35
C ASP A 199 2.26 -1.00 11.31
N ALA A 200 3.33 -0.35 10.87
CA ALA A 200 3.39 1.11 10.76
C ALA A 200 2.36 1.64 9.75
N MET A 201 2.19 0.96 8.61
CA MET A 201 1.14 1.29 7.63
C MET A 201 -0.25 1.24 8.25
N SER A 202 -0.53 0.19 9.04
CA SER A 202 -1.83 0.00 9.68
C SER A 202 -2.18 1.15 10.64
N TRP A 203 -1.19 1.67 11.40
CA TRP A 203 -1.38 2.79 12.33
C TRP A 203 -1.83 4.06 11.63
N VAL A 204 -1.31 4.31 10.42
CA VAL A 204 -1.66 5.48 9.60
C VAL A 204 -2.71 5.17 8.53
N LYS A 205 -3.37 4.01 8.63
CA LYS A 205 -4.46 3.56 7.74
C LYS A 205 -4.04 3.43 6.27
N ILE A 206 -2.74 3.25 5.99
CA ILE A 206 -2.26 2.86 4.66
C ILE A 206 -2.69 1.42 4.43
N ASN A 207 -3.36 1.17 3.31
CA ASN A 207 -4.09 -0.08 3.11
C ASN A 207 -3.64 -0.86 1.88
N ILE A 208 -2.66 -0.34 1.14
CA ILE A 208 -2.06 -0.97 -0.04
C ILE A 208 -0.55 -1.09 0.18
N PHE A 209 -0.07 -2.33 0.29
CA PHE A 209 1.34 -2.65 0.12
C PHE A 209 1.56 -3.14 -1.31
N HIS A 210 2.33 -2.36 -2.07
CA HIS A 210 2.80 -2.71 -3.41
C HIS A 210 4.23 -3.24 -3.30
N TRP A 211 4.35 -4.55 -3.45
CA TRP A 211 5.60 -5.27 -3.33
C TRP A 211 6.22 -5.48 -4.71
N HIS A 212 7.19 -4.63 -5.06
CA HIS A 212 8.04 -4.83 -6.24
C HIS A 212 9.17 -5.77 -5.86
N ILE A 213 9.01 -7.03 -6.25
CA ILE A 213 9.80 -8.13 -5.70
C ILE A 213 10.98 -8.52 -6.59
N THR A 214 10.97 -8.16 -7.88
CA THR A 214 12.01 -8.52 -8.86
C THR A 214 12.38 -7.32 -9.71
N ASP A 215 13.68 -7.16 -9.99
CA ASP A 215 14.24 -6.11 -10.86
C ASP A 215 15.46 -6.66 -11.62
N ASN A 216 16.17 -5.83 -12.38
CA ASN A 216 17.42 -6.19 -13.09
C ASN A 216 18.47 -6.84 -12.18
N GLN A 217 18.50 -6.47 -10.90
CA GLN A 217 19.57 -6.80 -9.97
C GLN A 217 19.31 -8.09 -9.20
N SER A 218 18.05 -8.46 -8.93
CA SER A 218 17.74 -9.70 -8.23
C SER A 218 16.35 -10.28 -8.50
N PHE A 219 16.26 -11.60 -8.35
CA PHE A 219 15.02 -12.38 -8.33
C PHE A 219 14.96 -13.20 -7.04
N PRO A 220 14.50 -12.65 -5.91
CA PRO A 220 14.49 -13.34 -4.62
C PRO A 220 13.25 -14.24 -4.39
N LEU A 221 12.23 -14.15 -5.24
CA LEU A 221 10.98 -14.89 -5.06
C LEU A 221 11.12 -16.36 -5.45
N GLU A 222 10.87 -17.28 -4.52
CA GLU A 222 10.82 -18.71 -4.84
C GLU A 222 9.47 -19.07 -5.46
N VAL A 223 9.51 -19.54 -6.72
CA VAL A 223 8.34 -20.06 -7.41
C VAL A 223 8.59 -21.54 -7.69
N ALA A 224 7.72 -22.43 -7.21
CA ALA A 224 7.98 -23.87 -7.24
C ALA A 224 8.33 -24.42 -8.65
N GLN A 225 7.62 -23.94 -9.69
CA GLN A 225 7.86 -24.34 -11.09
C GLN A 225 9.10 -23.68 -11.71
N PHE A 226 9.65 -22.64 -11.09
CA PHE A 226 10.74 -21.81 -11.59
C PHE A 226 11.82 -21.57 -10.52
N SER A 227 12.10 -22.57 -9.68
CA SER A 227 13.00 -22.46 -8.53
C SER A 227 14.42 -22.02 -8.90
N GLN A 228 14.85 -22.28 -10.14
CA GLN A 228 16.15 -21.85 -10.65
C GLN A 228 16.27 -20.32 -10.70
N LEU A 229 15.16 -19.58 -10.88
CA LEU A 229 15.19 -18.11 -10.90
C LEU A 229 15.66 -17.54 -9.57
N ALA A 230 15.12 -18.04 -8.45
CA ALA A 230 15.58 -17.64 -7.12
C ALA A 230 17.00 -18.13 -6.82
N THR A 231 17.29 -19.39 -7.18
CA THR A 231 18.59 -20.01 -6.92
C THR A 231 19.74 -19.25 -7.57
N ASN A 232 19.54 -18.75 -8.79
CA ASN A 232 20.58 -18.07 -9.57
C ASN A 232 20.44 -16.53 -9.58
N GLY A 233 19.30 -16.02 -9.13
CA GLY A 233 18.95 -14.59 -9.24
C GLY A 233 18.87 -13.86 -7.91
N ALA A 234 18.81 -14.55 -6.75
CA ALA A 234 18.88 -13.90 -5.45
C ALA A 234 20.29 -13.41 -5.12
N TYR A 235 20.41 -12.42 -4.24
CA TYR A 235 21.72 -11.92 -3.77
C TYR A 235 22.51 -12.99 -3.00
N SER A 236 21.81 -13.83 -2.24
CA SER A 236 22.34 -15.03 -1.60
C SER A 236 21.21 -16.02 -1.29
N ALA A 237 21.58 -17.24 -0.90
CA ALA A 237 20.60 -18.29 -0.55
C ALA A 237 19.74 -17.94 0.69
N ASP A 238 20.21 -17.02 1.55
CA ASP A 238 19.48 -16.55 2.73
C ASP A 238 18.61 -15.32 2.42
N GLU A 239 18.72 -14.78 1.20
CA GLU A 239 18.04 -13.58 0.72
C GLU A 239 16.95 -13.94 -0.30
N THR A 240 16.18 -14.97 0.02
CA THR A 240 15.02 -15.43 -0.76
C THR A 240 13.72 -15.30 0.04
N TYR A 241 12.60 -15.25 -0.69
CA TYR A 241 11.25 -15.33 -0.14
C TYR A 241 10.61 -16.64 -0.59
N SER A 242 10.54 -17.60 0.33
CA SER A 242 9.79 -18.84 0.10
C SER A 242 8.29 -18.57 -0.07
N GLU A 243 7.58 -19.49 -0.70
CA GLU A 243 6.11 -19.43 -0.78
C GLU A 243 5.49 -19.31 0.63
N SER A 244 6.08 -19.98 1.63
CA SER A 244 5.63 -19.87 3.02
C SER A 244 5.81 -18.47 3.61
N ASN A 245 6.88 -17.75 3.23
CA ASN A 245 7.09 -16.37 3.66
C ASN A 245 6.06 -15.44 3.04
N VAL A 246 5.79 -15.61 1.74
CA VAL A 246 4.77 -14.83 1.03
C VAL A 246 3.38 -15.09 1.63
N GLN A 247 3.01 -16.35 1.84
CA GLN A 247 1.72 -16.70 2.46
C GLN A 247 1.61 -16.17 3.88
N ASN A 248 2.67 -16.24 4.68
CA ASN A 248 2.69 -15.68 6.02
C ASN A 248 2.51 -14.16 5.99
N LEU A 249 3.19 -13.43 5.11
CA LEU A 249 3.02 -11.97 4.97
C LEU A 249 1.60 -11.59 4.50
N VAL A 250 1.07 -12.32 3.53
CA VAL A 250 -0.30 -12.15 3.03
C VAL A 250 -1.33 -12.41 4.14
N GLN A 251 -1.11 -13.42 4.98
CA GLN A 251 -1.96 -13.72 6.12
C GLN A 251 -1.81 -12.70 7.25
N TYR A 252 -0.56 -12.26 7.51
CA TYR A 252 -0.22 -11.29 8.54
C TYR A 252 -0.89 -9.95 8.30
N ALA A 253 -0.77 -9.46 7.06
CA ALA A 253 -1.45 -8.26 6.62
C ALA A 253 -2.18 -8.56 5.32
N ALA A 254 -3.51 -8.68 5.40
CA ALA A 254 -4.37 -8.69 4.23
C ALA A 254 -4.34 -7.34 3.45
N GLU A 255 -3.51 -6.40 3.89
CA GLU A 255 -3.13 -5.17 3.19
C GLU A 255 -2.02 -5.38 2.13
N VAL A 256 -1.38 -6.57 2.08
CA VAL A 256 -0.55 -7.02 0.96
C VAL A 256 -1.45 -7.26 -0.26
N ARG A 257 -1.34 -6.40 -1.27
CA ARG A 257 -2.31 -6.34 -2.37
C ARG A 257 -1.73 -6.47 -3.76
N PHE A 258 -0.50 -6.04 -3.97
CA PHE A 258 0.11 -6.10 -5.29
C PHE A 258 1.48 -6.72 -5.11
N ILE A 259 1.72 -7.81 -5.81
CA ILE A 259 3.06 -8.23 -6.14
C ILE A 259 3.29 -7.75 -7.57
N GLU A 260 4.47 -7.19 -7.81
CA GLU A 260 4.93 -6.80 -9.14
C GLU A 260 6.10 -7.66 -9.55
N ILE A 261 5.93 -8.30 -10.70
CA ILE A 261 7.03 -8.83 -11.50
C ILE A 261 7.07 -7.94 -12.73
N ASP A 262 8.02 -7.01 -12.74
CA ASP A 262 8.12 -5.99 -13.77
C ASP A 262 8.64 -6.58 -15.08
N THR A 263 7.93 -6.27 -16.18
CA THR A 263 8.16 -6.83 -17.49
C THR A 263 7.70 -5.85 -18.59
N PRO A 264 8.33 -5.84 -19.78
CA PRO A 264 9.53 -6.60 -20.16
C PRO A 264 10.85 -5.89 -19.85
N GLY A 265 10.81 -4.66 -19.32
CA GLY A 265 11.98 -4.00 -18.70
C GLY A 265 12.44 -4.75 -17.44
N HIS A 266 13.44 -4.22 -16.74
CA HIS A 266 13.79 -4.64 -15.37
C HIS A 266 13.95 -6.17 -15.14
N THR A 267 14.53 -6.86 -16.12
CA THR A 267 14.54 -8.34 -16.16
C THR A 267 15.91 -8.93 -16.46
N ALA A 268 16.99 -8.13 -16.38
CA ALA A 268 18.36 -8.59 -16.64
C ALA A 268 18.70 -9.89 -15.90
N ILE A 269 18.32 -9.99 -14.61
CA ILE A 269 18.62 -11.14 -13.76
C ILE A 269 18.05 -12.46 -14.26
N ILE A 270 16.95 -12.47 -15.03
CA ILE A 270 16.40 -13.70 -15.62
C ILE A 270 17.43 -14.35 -16.54
N GLY A 271 18.32 -13.55 -17.15
CA GLY A 271 19.39 -13.99 -18.02
C GLY A 271 20.46 -14.84 -17.33
N THR A 272 20.57 -14.82 -15.99
CA THR A 272 21.49 -15.74 -15.27
C THR A 272 21.02 -17.19 -15.34
N THR A 273 19.71 -17.40 -15.51
CA THR A 273 19.11 -18.74 -15.65
C THR A 273 18.78 -19.06 -17.11
N TYR A 274 18.27 -18.09 -17.86
CA TYR A 274 17.85 -18.22 -19.26
C TYR A 274 18.50 -17.13 -20.13
N PRO A 275 19.80 -17.25 -20.48
CA PRO A 275 20.51 -16.22 -21.25
C PRO A 275 19.86 -15.91 -22.61
N GLU A 276 19.20 -16.90 -23.22
CA GLU A 276 18.48 -16.76 -24.48
C GLU A 276 17.18 -15.97 -24.35
N TYR A 277 16.68 -15.71 -23.14
CA TYR A 277 15.46 -14.93 -22.91
C TYR A 277 15.69 -13.44 -22.74
N VAL A 278 16.92 -13.01 -22.44
CA VAL A 278 17.25 -11.60 -22.15
C VAL A 278 18.18 -11.02 -23.21
N THR A 279 17.81 -9.87 -23.76
CA THR A 279 18.68 -9.06 -24.63
C THR A 279 19.39 -7.98 -23.81
N CYS A 280 20.50 -7.45 -24.36
CA CYS A 280 21.30 -6.35 -23.81
C CYS A 280 21.76 -6.52 -22.35
N MET A 281 21.76 -7.76 -21.83
CA MET A 281 22.25 -8.06 -20.50
C MET A 281 23.70 -7.58 -20.36
N ASP A 282 23.98 -6.79 -19.32
CA ASP A 282 25.29 -6.21 -19.02
C ASP A 282 25.89 -5.36 -20.16
N ALA A 283 25.04 -4.85 -21.07
CA ALA A 283 25.50 -4.02 -22.17
C ALA A 283 26.18 -2.72 -21.66
N SER A 284 27.29 -2.35 -22.29
CA SER A 284 28.09 -1.18 -21.92
C SER A 284 28.36 -0.27 -23.14
N PRO A 285 28.25 1.07 -23.01
CA PRO A 285 27.87 1.79 -21.80
C PRO A 285 26.38 1.60 -21.46
N TRP A 286 26.08 1.28 -20.20
CA TRP A 286 24.72 0.94 -19.75
C TRP A 286 23.72 2.06 -20.04
N SER A 287 24.15 3.33 -20.00
CA SER A 287 23.31 4.51 -20.23
C SER A 287 22.74 4.61 -21.64
N THR A 288 23.20 3.77 -22.58
CA THR A 288 22.58 3.63 -23.91
C THR A 288 21.38 2.66 -23.89
N TYR A 289 21.39 1.71 -22.96
CA TYR A 289 20.50 0.54 -22.93
C TYR A 289 19.56 0.50 -21.73
N ALA A 290 19.80 1.31 -20.70
CA ALA A 290 18.98 1.40 -19.49
C ALA A 290 19.15 2.76 -18.81
N ASN A 291 18.21 3.13 -17.94
CA ASN A 291 18.29 4.33 -17.10
C ASN A 291 19.15 4.12 -15.86
N GLU A 292 19.34 2.86 -15.44
CA GLU A 292 20.25 2.45 -14.36
C GLU A 292 20.97 1.15 -14.74
N PRO A 293 22.19 0.88 -14.24
CA PRO A 293 22.81 -0.43 -14.36
C PRO A 293 22.13 -1.44 -13.40
N LEU A 294 21.98 -2.72 -13.76
CA LEU A 294 22.43 -3.38 -14.98
C LEU A 294 21.41 -3.22 -16.13
N ALA A 295 21.89 -3.16 -17.36
CA ALA A 295 21.01 -3.22 -18.53
C ALA A 295 20.56 -4.67 -18.78
N GLY A 296 19.33 -4.86 -19.24
CA GLY A 296 18.81 -6.15 -19.68
C GLY A 296 17.29 -6.15 -19.73
N GLN A 297 16.72 -6.72 -20.80
CA GLN A 297 15.26 -6.77 -21.00
C GLN A 297 14.85 -8.08 -21.67
N LEU A 298 13.66 -8.59 -21.35
CA LEU A 298 13.13 -9.80 -21.98
C LEU A 298 13.02 -9.63 -23.50
N ARG A 299 13.43 -10.64 -24.26
CA ARG A 299 13.18 -10.79 -25.70
C ARG A 299 11.70 -11.11 -25.95
N PHE A 300 10.82 -10.19 -25.63
CA PHE A 300 9.37 -10.37 -25.64
C PHE A 300 8.76 -10.68 -27.02
N ALA A 301 9.54 -10.56 -28.11
CA ALA A 301 9.12 -10.98 -29.45
C ALA A 301 9.15 -12.51 -29.64
N LEU A 302 9.94 -13.22 -28.83
CA LEU A 302 10.09 -14.67 -28.91
C LEU A 302 8.89 -15.37 -28.26
N PRO A 303 8.17 -16.28 -28.97
CA PRO A 303 7.01 -16.99 -28.42
C PRO A 303 7.33 -17.78 -27.14
N GLU A 304 8.52 -18.37 -27.06
CA GLU A 304 9.00 -19.10 -25.88
C GLU A 304 9.13 -18.19 -24.65
N VAL A 305 9.57 -16.94 -24.83
CA VAL A 305 9.67 -15.95 -23.74
C VAL A 305 8.29 -15.49 -23.30
N VAL A 306 7.37 -15.27 -24.24
CA VAL A 306 5.97 -14.95 -23.93
C VAL A 306 5.33 -16.08 -23.11
N ASN A 307 5.52 -17.34 -23.53
CA ASN A 307 4.99 -18.50 -22.82
C ASN A 307 5.59 -18.65 -21.42
N PHE A 308 6.91 -18.49 -21.30
CA PHE A 308 7.62 -18.53 -20.04
C PHE A 308 7.07 -17.50 -19.04
N ILE A 309 7.00 -16.22 -19.43
CA ILE A 309 6.58 -15.17 -18.50
C ILE A 309 5.10 -15.31 -18.13
N THR A 310 4.26 -15.74 -19.08
CA THR A 310 2.83 -15.96 -18.86
C THR A 310 2.60 -17.07 -17.84
N ALA A 311 3.38 -18.16 -17.94
CA ALA A 311 3.33 -19.26 -16.98
C ALA A 311 3.87 -18.85 -15.60
N LEU A 312 4.95 -18.07 -15.55
CA LEU A 312 5.51 -17.53 -14.31
C LEU A 312 4.48 -16.65 -13.57
N LEU A 313 3.91 -15.67 -14.27
CA LEU A 313 2.90 -14.77 -13.70
C LEU A 313 1.65 -15.52 -13.24
N SER A 314 1.14 -16.49 -14.02
CA SER A 314 0.01 -17.34 -13.61
C SER A 314 0.34 -18.16 -12.36
N SER A 315 1.56 -18.73 -12.28
CA SER A 315 1.98 -19.52 -11.12
C SER A 315 2.00 -18.68 -9.84
N VAL A 316 2.50 -17.45 -9.88
CA VAL A 316 2.53 -16.56 -8.71
C VAL A 316 1.14 -16.04 -8.39
N ALA A 317 0.39 -15.57 -9.39
CA ALA A 317 -0.95 -15.03 -9.22
C ALA A 317 -1.92 -15.98 -8.52
N LYS A 318 -1.87 -17.28 -8.83
CA LYS A 318 -2.69 -18.33 -8.19
C LYS A 318 -2.53 -18.40 -6.67
N THR A 319 -1.36 -18.07 -6.17
CA THR A 319 -1.04 -18.17 -4.73
C THR A 319 -1.56 -16.96 -3.94
N LEU A 320 -1.93 -15.87 -4.61
CA LEU A 320 -2.28 -14.62 -3.96
C LEU A 320 -3.81 -14.48 -3.83
N PRO A 321 -4.35 -14.06 -2.68
CA PRO A 321 -5.78 -13.78 -2.53
C PRO A 321 -6.21 -12.43 -3.11
N SER A 322 -5.25 -11.57 -3.48
CA SER A 322 -5.56 -10.24 -4.04
C SER A 322 -6.20 -10.33 -5.43
N TYR A 323 -7.07 -9.36 -5.74
CA TYR A 323 -7.64 -9.18 -7.08
C TYR A 323 -6.70 -8.51 -8.06
N TYR A 324 -5.53 -8.04 -7.62
CA TYR A 324 -4.64 -7.27 -8.47
C TYR A 324 -3.25 -7.91 -8.54
N PHE A 325 -2.61 -7.75 -9.69
CA PHE A 325 -1.24 -8.20 -9.93
C PHE A 325 -0.59 -7.18 -10.88
N SER A 326 0.61 -6.70 -10.55
CA SER A 326 1.29 -5.74 -11.41
C SER A 326 2.25 -6.46 -12.35
N THR A 327 2.21 -6.09 -13.63
CA THR A 327 3.19 -6.53 -14.63
C THR A 327 4.26 -5.47 -14.90
N GLY A 328 4.23 -4.36 -14.16
CA GLY A 328 5.10 -3.20 -14.35
C GLY A 328 4.91 -2.56 -15.73
N GLY A 329 5.96 -2.57 -16.55
CA GLY A 329 5.93 -2.07 -17.93
C GLY A 329 6.50 -0.68 -18.10
N ASP A 330 7.38 -0.25 -17.19
CA ASP A 330 8.12 1.00 -17.24
C ASP A 330 9.44 0.87 -18.04
N GLU A 331 9.94 2.05 -18.42
CA GLU A 331 11.31 2.28 -18.93
C GLU A 331 11.79 1.39 -20.09
N LEU A 332 10.89 0.92 -20.97
CA LEU A 332 11.27 0.09 -22.11
C LEU A 332 12.29 0.78 -23.05
N ASN A 333 13.53 0.31 -23.02
CA ASN A 333 14.58 0.82 -23.88
C ASN A 333 14.64 0.05 -25.22
N THR A 334 14.28 0.73 -26.31
CA THR A 334 14.24 0.10 -27.64
C THR A 334 15.63 -0.25 -28.21
N ASN A 335 16.71 0.40 -27.74
CA ASN A 335 18.06 0.13 -28.22
C ASN A 335 18.51 -1.31 -27.94
N CYS A 336 17.96 -1.94 -26.90
CA CYS A 336 18.19 -3.34 -26.58
C CYS A 336 17.75 -4.31 -27.68
N TYR A 337 16.83 -3.91 -28.57
CA TYR A 337 16.25 -4.79 -29.58
C TYR A 337 16.75 -4.50 -31.00
N ILE A 338 17.25 -3.29 -31.27
CA ILE A 338 17.65 -2.86 -32.62
C ILE A 338 18.69 -3.81 -33.23
N ASN A 339 19.69 -4.20 -32.43
CA ASN A 339 20.81 -5.03 -32.86
C ASN A 339 20.73 -6.48 -32.33
N ASP A 340 19.65 -6.86 -31.63
CA ASP A 340 19.49 -8.23 -31.13
C ASP A 340 19.05 -9.17 -32.25
N THR A 341 19.94 -10.10 -32.61
CA THR A 341 19.74 -10.95 -33.80
C THR A 341 18.50 -11.85 -33.66
N LEU A 342 18.26 -12.42 -32.47
CA LEU A 342 17.11 -13.29 -32.22
C LEU A 342 15.80 -12.53 -32.35
N THR A 343 15.71 -11.36 -31.71
CA THR A 343 14.54 -10.48 -31.82
C THR A 343 14.29 -10.08 -33.27
N GLN A 344 15.32 -9.61 -34.00
CA GLN A 344 15.16 -9.18 -35.39
C GLN A 344 14.77 -10.33 -36.34
N GLN A 345 15.28 -11.54 -36.12
CA GLN A 345 14.88 -12.72 -36.88
C GLN A 345 13.41 -13.06 -36.63
N GLN A 346 12.98 -13.03 -35.37
CA GLN A 346 11.61 -13.33 -35.01
C GLN A 346 10.60 -12.29 -35.50
N LEU A 347 10.95 -11.00 -35.45
CA LEU A 347 10.10 -9.94 -36.00
C LEU A 347 9.89 -10.11 -37.52
N LYS A 348 10.93 -10.51 -38.25
CA LYS A 348 10.86 -10.80 -39.69
C LYS A 348 10.04 -12.06 -39.99
N SER A 349 10.26 -13.15 -39.25
CA SER A 349 9.54 -14.41 -39.46
C SER A 349 8.04 -14.26 -39.17
N ALA A 350 7.69 -13.50 -38.13
CA ALA A 350 6.31 -13.24 -37.74
C ALA A 350 5.66 -12.08 -38.53
N ASN A 351 6.40 -11.43 -39.44
CA ASN A 351 5.96 -10.25 -40.18
C ASN A 351 5.32 -9.17 -39.28
N THR A 352 5.99 -8.85 -38.17
CA THR A 352 5.49 -7.91 -37.16
C THR A 352 6.54 -6.86 -36.80
N THR A 353 6.09 -5.80 -36.15
CA THR A 353 6.97 -4.75 -35.61
C THR A 353 7.27 -5.01 -34.14
N LEU A 354 8.32 -4.39 -33.60
CA LEU A 354 8.64 -4.48 -32.17
C LEU A 354 7.43 -4.10 -31.29
N ALA A 355 6.70 -3.06 -31.66
CA ALA A 355 5.49 -2.67 -30.93
C ALA A 355 4.31 -3.66 -31.11
N GLY A 356 4.19 -4.31 -32.27
CA GLY A 356 3.22 -5.40 -32.45
C GLY A 356 3.54 -6.61 -31.58
N ALA A 357 4.83 -6.93 -31.44
CA ALA A 357 5.30 -7.93 -30.49
C ALA A 357 5.02 -7.52 -29.03
N LEU A 358 5.27 -6.26 -28.65
CA LEU A 358 4.98 -5.76 -27.30
C LEU A 358 3.48 -5.83 -26.96
N ALA A 359 2.61 -5.46 -27.90
CA ALA A 359 1.16 -5.60 -27.72
C ALA A 359 0.75 -7.07 -27.53
N THR A 360 1.35 -7.99 -28.30
CA THR A 360 1.11 -9.43 -28.17
C THR A 360 1.57 -9.95 -26.80
N PHE A 361 2.76 -9.56 -26.38
CA PHE A 361 3.33 -9.91 -25.07
C PHE A 361 2.43 -9.43 -23.91
N THR A 362 2.05 -8.16 -23.93
CA THR A 362 1.18 -7.53 -22.92
C THR A 362 -0.17 -8.23 -22.84
N ASN A 363 -0.83 -8.43 -23.99
CA ASN A 363 -2.13 -9.10 -24.05
C ASN A 363 -2.07 -10.55 -23.55
N SER A 364 -0.97 -11.26 -23.81
CA SER A 364 -0.79 -12.65 -23.38
C SER A 364 -0.68 -12.74 -21.85
N MET A 365 0.19 -11.91 -21.26
CA MET A 365 0.36 -11.85 -19.80
C MET A 365 -0.93 -11.43 -19.10
N HIS A 366 -1.59 -10.38 -19.61
CA HIS A 366 -2.83 -9.86 -19.03
C HIS A 366 -3.97 -10.86 -19.15
N SER A 367 -4.09 -11.58 -20.27
CA SER A 367 -5.09 -12.63 -20.45
C SER A 367 -4.89 -13.78 -19.45
N ALA A 368 -3.65 -14.18 -19.18
CA ALA A 368 -3.38 -15.20 -18.17
C ALA A 368 -3.71 -14.71 -16.75
N LEU A 369 -3.36 -13.47 -16.40
CA LEU A 369 -3.74 -12.89 -15.11
C LEU A 369 -5.26 -12.81 -14.94
N ILE A 370 -6.00 -12.40 -15.98
CA ILE A 370 -7.47 -12.36 -15.99
C ILE A 370 -8.06 -13.77 -15.84
N ALA A 371 -7.46 -14.78 -16.47
CA ALA A 371 -7.88 -16.17 -16.30
C ALA A 371 -7.72 -16.67 -14.85
N GLU A 372 -6.75 -16.13 -14.10
CA GLU A 372 -6.58 -16.36 -12.66
C GLU A 372 -7.42 -15.43 -11.76
N GLY A 373 -8.37 -14.69 -12.34
CA GLY A 373 -9.24 -13.77 -11.63
C GLY A 373 -8.54 -12.50 -11.15
N LYS A 374 -7.39 -12.14 -11.73
CA LYS A 374 -6.66 -10.90 -11.42
C LYS A 374 -6.99 -9.78 -12.40
N THR A 375 -6.83 -8.56 -11.91
CA THR A 375 -6.83 -7.33 -12.70
C THR A 375 -5.38 -6.87 -12.84
N PRO A 376 -4.84 -6.84 -14.08
CA PRO A 376 -3.50 -6.32 -14.32
C PRO A 376 -3.37 -4.85 -13.93
N VAL A 377 -2.21 -4.50 -13.38
CA VAL A 377 -1.79 -3.14 -13.07
C VAL A 377 -0.48 -2.88 -13.81
N VAL A 378 -0.34 -1.67 -14.35
CA VAL A 378 0.83 -1.26 -15.14
C VAL A 378 1.26 0.16 -14.78
N TRP A 379 2.53 0.45 -15.03
CA TRP A 379 3.07 1.81 -15.05
C TRP A 379 2.57 2.59 -16.27
N GLU A 380 2.72 3.91 -16.24
CA GLU A 380 2.05 4.80 -17.21
C GLU A 380 2.60 4.68 -18.63
N GLU A 381 3.86 4.33 -18.77
CA GLU A 381 4.57 4.12 -20.03
C GLU A 381 3.89 3.05 -20.88
N GLN A 382 3.45 1.96 -20.24
CA GLN A 382 2.78 0.85 -20.90
C GLN A 382 1.46 1.28 -21.57
N ASP A 383 0.71 2.19 -20.94
CA ASP A 383 -0.55 2.73 -21.49
C ASP A 383 -0.30 3.84 -22.53
N LEU A 384 0.75 4.67 -22.35
CA LEU A 384 1.07 5.74 -23.30
C LEU A 384 1.53 5.21 -24.67
N ASP A 385 2.23 4.07 -24.71
CA ASP A 385 2.61 3.41 -25.96
C ASP A 385 1.43 2.72 -26.68
N LEU A 386 0.41 2.31 -25.92
CA LEU A 386 -0.87 1.81 -26.45
C LEU A 386 -1.78 2.96 -26.93
N ILE A 387 -1.89 4.05 -26.17
CA ILE A 387 -2.76 5.21 -26.47
C ILE A 387 -2.26 6.03 -27.67
N ARG A 388 -0.93 6.19 -27.85
CA ARG A 388 -0.37 6.85 -29.06
C ARG A 388 -0.75 6.13 -30.37
N ARG A 389 -1.29 4.91 -30.30
CA ARG A 389 -1.71 4.11 -31.46
C ARG A 389 -3.23 4.01 -31.63
N CYS A 390 -4.02 4.57 -30.72
CA CYS A 390 -5.45 4.82 -30.94
C CYS A 390 -5.72 6.10 -31.77
N SER A 391 -4.71 6.73 -32.36
CA SER A 391 -4.85 7.92 -33.22
C SER A 391 -5.51 7.67 -34.59
N CYS A 392 -6.21 6.54 -34.80
CA CYS A 392 -7.19 6.39 -35.87
C CYS A 392 -8.61 6.83 -35.46
N CYS A 393 -8.87 7.13 -34.18
CA CYS A 393 -10.08 7.85 -33.77
C CYS A 393 -9.77 9.35 -33.64
N GLY A 394 -10.10 10.10 -34.68
CA GLY A 394 -9.93 11.55 -34.70
C GLY A 394 -10.73 12.27 -33.62
N GLN A 395 -10.18 13.41 -33.19
CA GLN A 395 -10.82 14.52 -32.48
C GLN A 395 -11.35 14.25 -31.07
N LEU A 396 -10.53 14.59 -30.06
CA LEU A 396 -10.73 15.73 -29.15
C LEU A 396 -9.82 15.55 -27.93
N GLY A 397 -8.93 16.51 -27.71
CA GLY A 397 -8.32 16.67 -26.40
C GLY A 397 -9.42 17.02 -25.39
N ILE A 398 -9.45 16.28 -24.29
CA ILE A 398 -9.84 16.66 -22.92
C ILE A 398 -9.83 15.35 -22.11
N SER A 399 -9.19 15.38 -20.96
CA SER A 399 -9.25 14.31 -19.97
C SER A 399 -10.71 14.04 -19.56
N HIS A 400 -11.28 12.92 -20.00
CA HIS A 400 -12.24 12.13 -19.22
C HIS A 400 -12.69 10.88 -19.99
N ARG A 401 -12.59 9.72 -19.32
CA ARG A 401 -13.34 8.47 -19.55
C ARG A 401 -13.54 8.06 -21.01
N SER A 402 -12.63 7.22 -21.51
CA SER A 402 -12.97 6.24 -22.54
C SER A 402 -13.84 5.13 -21.90
N ARG A 403 -14.98 4.83 -22.53
CA ARG A 403 -16.05 3.96 -22.03
C ARG A 403 -16.03 2.55 -22.67
N THR A 404 -14.88 2.10 -23.19
CA THR A 404 -14.79 0.84 -23.97
C THR A 404 -13.63 -0.10 -23.61
N SER A 405 -12.93 0.10 -22.50
CA SER A 405 -12.02 -0.91 -21.95
C SER A 405 -12.08 -0.90 -20.42
N ASN A 406 -12.80 -1.86 -19.85
CA ASN A 406 -13.11 -1.94 -18.41
C ASN A 406 -12.03 -2.68 -17.58
N TYR A 407 -10.76 -2.75 -18.02
CA TYR A 407 -9.82 -3.73 -17.44
C TYR A 407 -8.45 -3.21 -17.00
N PHE A 408 -8.20 -1.90 -17.01
CA PHE A 408 -6.89 -1.36 -16.64
C PHE A 408 -6.98 -0.30 -15.55
N TYR A 409 -6.07 -0.39 -14.58
CA TYR A 409 -5.84 0.66 -13.60
C TYR A 409 -4.42 1.19 -13.78
N LEU A 410 -4.33 2.49 -14.05
CA LEU A 410 -3.07 3.21 -14.28
C LEU A 410 -2.46 3.60 -12.94
N VAL A 411 -1.17 3.32 -12.78
CA VAL A 411 -0.37 3.84 -11.68
C VAL A 411 0.39 5.09 -12.17
N ARG A 412 0.20 6.21 -11.48
CA ARG A 412 0.91 7.47 -11.78
C ARG A 412 1.70 7.93 -10.56
N MET A 413 3.03 7.94 -10.64
CA MET A 413 3.83 8.72 -9.71
C MET A 413 3.76 10.19 -10.10
N LEU A 414 3.28 11.05 -9.20
CA LEU A 414 3.61 12.47 -9.27
C LEU A 414 5.08 12.61 -8.86
N SER A 415 5.96 12.70 -9.85
CA SER A 415 7.38 13.02 -9.67
C SER A 415 7.52 14.39 -8.99
N PHE A 416 7.59 14.42 -7.66
CA PHE A 416 8.02 15.58 -6.87
C PHE A 416 9.55 15.57 -6.72
N PHE A 417 10.28 15.51 -7.83
CA PHE A 417 11.69 15.89 -7.85
C PHE A 417 11.83 17.26 -8.53
N SER A 418 11.48 18.30 -7.77
CA SER A 418 12.05 19.64 -7.99
C SER A 418 12.47 20.18 -6.63
N ILE A 419 13.63 19.72 -6.18
CA ILE A 419 14.32 20.29 -5.04
C ILE A 419 14.89 21.63 -5.51
N HIS A 420 14.13 22.71 -5.32
CA HIS A 420 14.72 24.05 -5.32
C HIS A 420 15.48 24.22 -4.00
N PRO A 421 16.78 24.60 -4.03
CA PRO A 421 17.56 24.75 -2.81
C PRO A 421 17.16 26.05 -2.12
N PHE A 422 16.28 25.96 -1.13
CA PHE A 422 16.14 27.03 -0.14
C PHE A 422 17.21 26.85 0.93
N LEU A 423 18.30 27.58 0.76
CA LEU A 423 19.26 27.91 1.81
C LEU A 423 18.51 28.61 2.95
N ILE A 424 18.37 27.95 4.10
CA ILE A 424 18.01 28.59 5.36
C ILE A 424 19.33 28.89 6.08
N PRO A 425 19.69 30.17 6.28
CA PRO A 425 20.88 30.51 7.05
C PRO A 425 20.64 30.20 8.53
N ILE A 426 21.61 29.51 9.12
CA ILE A 426 21.74 29.32 10.55
C ILE A 426 22.10 30.67 11.18
N ILE A 427 21.20 31.21 12.01
CA ILE A 427 21.52 32.06 13.18
C ILE A 427 20.57 31.68 14.31
#